data_AF-N6TBM4-F1
#
_entry.id   AF-N6TBM4-F1
#
_cell.length_a   1.000
_cell.length_b   1.000
_cell.length_c   1.000
_cell.angle_alpha   90.00
_cell.angle_beta   90.00
_cell.angle_gamma   90.00
#
_symmetry.space_group_name_H-M   'P 1'
#
loop_
_entity.id
_entity.type
_entity.pdbx_description
1 polymer ?
#
loop_
_entity_poly.entity_id
_entity_poly.type
_entity_poly.pdbx_seq_one_letter_code
_entity_poly.pdbx_strand_id
1 'polypeptide(L)'
;MPTIYLLQEINYDSARGGVSVITEKGDITVSYLLIQRATEKDSGKYTCHPSNANPEGLSVHVLNGEYPAAMQHGGQLRLQYPFAVIFISLCMTMGAP
;
A
#
# COMPACT_ATOMS: atom_id res chain seq x y z
N MET A 1 -17.12 24.85 1.24
CA MET A 1 -16.18 24.14 2.14
C MET A 1 -16.07 22.74 1.58
N PRO A 2 -14.88 22.25 1.20
CA PRO A 2 -14.74 20.90 0.67
C PRO A 2 -15.03 19.89 1.79
N THR A 3 -15.87 18.90 1.53
CA THR A 3 -16.20 17.84 2.50
C THR A 3 -15.71 16.51 1.96
N ILE A 4 -15.00 15.74 2.78
CA ILE A 4 -14.56 14.39 2.41
C ILE A 4 -15.63 13.41 2.93
N TYR A 5 -16.21 12.60 2.05
CA TYR A 5 -17.20 11.58 2.38
C TYR A 5 -16.73 10.20 1.89
N LEU A 6 -16.80 9.19 2.74
CA LEU A 6 -16.66 7.77 2.41
C LEU A 6 -18.05 7.21 2.00
N LEU A 7 -18.12 6.03 1.37
CA LEU A 7 -19.38 5.26 1.22
C LEU A 7 -19.99 4.81 2.57
N GLN A 8 -19.38 5.23 3.69
CA GLN A 8 -19.91 5.35 5.04
C GLN A 8 -19.35 6.67 5.58
N GLU A 9 -20.18 7.68 5.88
CA GLU A 9 -19.72 9.05 6.18
C GLU A 9 -18.71 9.12 7.35
N ILE A 10 -17.40 9.14 7.06
CA ILE A 10 -16.37 9.53 8.05
C ILE A 10 -16.12 11.01 7.85
N ASN A 11 -16.77 11.78 8.72
CA ASN A 11 -16.75 13.23 8.77
C ASN A 11 -16.41 13.69 10.20
N TYR A 12 -16.41 15.00 10.46
CA TYR A 12 -16.20 15.56 11.80
C TYR A 12 -17.16 14.99 12.86
N ASP A 13 -18.36 14.55 12.46
CA ASP A 13 -19.38 13.93 13.35
C ASP A 13 -19.32 12.40 13.39
N SER A 14 -18.23 11.78 12.91
CA SER A 14 -18.11 10.32 12.91
C SER A 14 -18.16 9.76 14.35
N ALA A 15 -19.11 8.85 14.61
CA ALA A 15 -19.24 8.13 15.88
C ALA A 15 -17.99 7.31 16.25
N ARG A 16 -17.07 7.11 15.31
CA ARG A 16 -15.75 6.50 15.53
C ARG A 16 -14.94 7.25 16.60
N GLY A 17 -15.04 8.58 16.62
CA GLY A 17 -14.14 9.45 17.39
C GLY A 17 -12.69 9.43 16.87
N GLY A 18 -11.90 10.41 17.29
CA GLY A 18 -10.50 10.54 16.84
C GLY A 18 -10.34 10.83 15.35
N VAL A 19 -11.39 11.39 14.73
CA VAL A 19 -11.39 11.87 13.34
C VAL A 19 -11.40 13.39 13.39
N SER A 20 -10.55 14.02 12.58
CA SER A 20 -10.55 15.47 12.41
C SER A 20 -10.37 15.80 10.94
N VAL A 21 -11.06 16.85 10.48
CA VAL A 21 -10.90 17.40 9.13
C VAL A 21 -10.38 18.82 9.28
N ILE A 22 -9.23 19.10 8.68
CA ILE A 22 -8.61 20.43 8.65
C ILE A 22 -8.63 20.92 7.22
N THR A 23 -9.19 22.11 7.00
CA THR A 23 -9.18 22.74 5.68
C THR A 23 -8.28 23.97 5.71
N GLU A 24 -7.22 23.94 4.92
CA GLU A 24 -6.36 25.09 4.68
C GLU A 24 -6.83 25.79 3.40
N LYS A 25 -7.15 27.08 3.51
CA LYS A 25 -7.62 27.90 2.40
C LYS A 25 -6.50 28.82 1.93
N GLY A 26 -6.25 28.81 0.62
CA GLY A 26 -5.34 29.69 -0.09
C GLY A 26 -5.64 29.64 -1.59
N ASP A 27 -4.69 30.02 -2.43
CA ASP A 27 -4.80 29.86 -3.89
C ASP A 27 -5.10 28.40 -4.30
N ILE A 28 -4.55 27.47 -3.51
CA ILE A 28 -4.94 26.06 -3.49
C ILE A 28 -5.59 25.78 -2.14
N THR A 29 -6.78 25.21 -2.16
CA THR A 29 -7.46 24.75 -0.95
C THR A 29 -7.12 23.29 -0.72
N VAL A 30 -6.59 22.96 0.46
CA VAL A 30 -6.22 21.59 0.84
C VAL A 30 -7.05 21.13 2.02
N SER A 31 -7.57 19.90 1.95
CA SER A 31 -8.32 19.28 3.03
C SER A 31 -7.56 18.07 3.57
N TYR A 32 -7.24 18.09 4.85
CA TYR A 32 -6.56 17.02 5.57
C TYR A 32 -7.58 16.23 6.39
N LEU A 33 -7.64 14.92 6.19
CA LEU A 33 -8.38 13.99 7.04
C LEU A 33 -7.38 13.28 7.97
N LEU A 34 -7.57 13.45 9.27
CA LEU A 34 -6.73 12.86 10.31
C LEU A 34 -7.53 11.80 11.06
N ILE A 35 -7.01 10.57 11.07
CA ILE A 35 -7.63 9.41 11.71
C ILE A 35 -6.66 8.86 12.76
N GLN A 36 -6.97 9.09 14.03
CA GLN A 36 -6.14 8.62 15.15
C GLN A 36 -6.44 7.16 15.48
N ARG A 37 -5.39 6.39 15.83
CA ARG A 37 -5.49 4.97 16.19
C ARG A 37 -6.24 4.15 15.12
N ALA A 38 -5.77 4.25 13.88
CA ALA A 38 -6.40 3.58 12.75
C ALA A 38 -6.40 2.06 12.93
N THR A 39 -7.50 1.42 12.54
CA THR A 39 -7.67 -0.04 12.54
C THR A 39 -8.04 -0.52 11.14
N GLU A 40 -8.01 -1.82 10.88
CA GLU A 40 -8.40 -2.38 9.58
C GLU A 40 -9.80 -1.95 9.11
N LYS A 41 -10.72 -1.66 10.04
CA LYS A 41 -12.08 -1.16 9.76
C LYS A 41 -12.11 0.24 9.15
N ASP A 42 -11.02 0.99 9.28
CA ASP A 42 -10.86 2.31 8.65
C ASP A 42 -10.43 2.17 7.18
N SER A 43 -10.17 0.97 6.68
CA SER A 43 -9.92 0.74 5.25
C SER A 43 -11.18 1.00 4.41
N GLY A 44 -11.03 1.60 3.23
CA GLY A 44 -12.15 1.87 2.35
C GLY A 44 -11.87 2.95 1.31
N LYS A 45 -12.93 3.36 0.59
CA LYS A 45 -12.85 4.38 -0.47
C LYS A 45 -13.15 5.79 0.04
N TYR A 46 -12.11 6.59 0.22
CA TYR A 46 -12.19 7.97 0.67
C TYR A 46 -12.44 8.90 -0.51
N THR A 47 -13.49 9.71 -0.47
CA THR A 47 -13.83 10.63 -1.57
C THR A 47 -13.86 12.08 -1.10
N CYS A 48 -13.05 12.94 -1.70
CA CYS A 48 -13.11 14.38 -1.51
C CYS A 48 -14.22 14.98 -2.38
N HIS A 49 -15.14 15.73 -1.78
CA HIS A 49 -16.20 16.48 -2.47
C HIS A 49 -15.98 17.99 -2.28
N PRO A 50 -15.21 18.64 -3.16
CA PRO A 50 -15.07 20.09 -3.16
C PRO A 50 -16.38 20.77 -3.58
N SER A 51 -16.63 21.98 -3.06
CA SER A 51 -17.88 22.72 -3.33
C SER A 51 -17.97 23.30 -4.76
N ASN A 52 -16.87 23.32 -5.50
CA ASN A 52 -16.71 24.00 -6.79
C ASN A 52 -15.98 23.15 -7.84
N ALA A 53 -15.79 21.85 -7.60
CA ALA A 53 -15.14 20.95 -8.52
C ALA A 53 -15.74 19.53 -8.40
N ASN A 54 -15.34 18.64 -9.30
CA ASN A 54 -15.82 17.27 -9.26
C ASN A 54 -15.26 16.51 -8.06
N PRO A 55 -16.02 15.56 -7.51
CA PRO A 55 -15.51 14.68 -6.47
C PRO A 55 -14.44 13.74 -6.99
N GLU A 56 -13.44 13.46 -6.17
CA GLU A 56 -12.37 12.50 -6.47
C GLU A 56 -12.14 11.57 -5.29
N GLY A 57 -11.93 10.29 -5.56
CA GLY A 57 -11.78 9.29 -4.50
C GLY A 57 -10.62 8.33 -4.69
N LEU A 58 -10.11 7.85 -3.57
CA LEU A 58 -8.95 6.97 -3.45
C LEU A 58 -9.26 5.81 -2.48
N SER A 59 -8.51 4.72 -2.59
CA SER A 59 -8.65 3.56 -1.67
C SER A 59 -7.55 3.60 -0.62
N VAL A 60 -7.94 3.47 0.65
CA VAL A 60 -7.01 3.35 1.79
C VAL A 60 -7.11 1.94 2.34
N HIS A 61 -5.96 1.33 2.58
CA HIS A 61 -5.84 0.04 3.24
C HIS A 61 -4.98 0.20 4.50
N VAL A 62 -5.57 -0.11 5.65
CA VAL A 62 -4.88 -0.15 6.95
C VAL A 62 -4.51 -1.59 7.23
N LEU A 63 -3.23 -1.84 7.53
CA LEU A 63 -2.69 -3.17 7.78
C LEU A 63 -2.28 -3.29 9.25
N ASN A 64 -2.64 -4.39 9.91
CA ASN A 64 -2.05 -4.76 11.19
C ASN A 64 -0.69 -5.43 10.95
N GLY A 65 0.37 -4.86 11.52
CA GLY A 65 1.73 -5.33 11.33
C GLY A 65 2.03 -6.62 12.10
N GLU A 66 1.70 -7.77 11.53
CA GLU A 66 2.19 -9.08 12.01
C GLU A 66 2.76 -9.98 10.89
N TYR A 67 2.60 -9.61 9.62
CA TYR A 67 3.18 -10.38 8.52
C TYR A 67 4.49 -9.74 8.08
N PRO A 68 5.67 -10.26 8.48
CA PRO A 68 6.89 -9.89 7.78
C PRO A 68 6.64 -10.16 6.29
N ALA A 69 6.99 -9.18 5.44
CA ALA A 69 6.95 -9.36 4.00
C ALA A 69 7.59 -10.72 3.67
N ALA A 70 7.01 -11.47 2.72
CA ALA A 70 7.61 -12.69 2.23
C ALA A 70 9.00 -12.34 1.68
N MET A 71 10.03 -12.41 2.53
CA MET A 71 11.41 -12.22 2.15
C MET A 71 11.78 -13.46 1.35
N GLN A 72 11.59 -13.36 0.04
CA GLN A 72 12.06 -14.36 -0.90
C GLN A 72 13.59 -14.34 -0.82
N HIS A 73 14.15 -15.19 0.05
CA HIS A 73 15.56 -15.52 0.01
C HIS A 73 15.81 -16.04 -1.40
N GLY A 74 16.60 -15.30 -2.19
CA GLY A 74 17.00 -15.69 -3.53
C GLY A 74 17.47 -17.13 -3.50
N GLY A 75 16.91 -17.95 -4.40
CA GLY A 75 17.02 -19.40 -4.37
C GLY A 75 18.44 -19.84 -4.05
N GLN A 76 18.60 -20.56 -2.94
CA GLN A 76 19.83 -21.30 -2.70
C GLN A 76 19.96 -22.31 -3.83
N LEU A 77 20.91 -22.09 -4.74
CA LEU A 77 21.33 -23.10 -5.71
C LEU A 77 21.88 -24.28 -4.93
N ARG A 78 21.01 -25.23 -4.60
CA ARG A 78 21.39 -26.47 -3.96
C ARG A 78 22.07 -27.32 -5.02
N LEU A 79 23.41 -27.29 -5.05
CA LEU A 79 24.22 -28.13 -5.93
C LEU A 79 24.15 -29.58 -5.44
N GLN A 80 22.98 -30.22 -5.61
CA GLN A 80 22.66 -31.53 -5.06
C GLN A 80 23.49 -32.65 -5.69
N TYR A 81 24.13 -32.39 -6.84
CA TYR A 81 24.99 -33.32 -7.56
C TYR A 81 26.24 -32.61 -8.11
N PRO A 82 27.27 -32.37 -7.27
CA PRO A 82 28.48 -31.66 -7.68
C PRO A 82 29.19 -32.36 -8.84
N PHE A 83 29.17 -33.70 -8.88
CA PHE A 83 29.75 -34.49 -9.97
C PHE A 83 29.06 -34.23 -11.32
N ALA A 84 27.73 -34.16 -11.34
CA ALA A 84 26.99 -33.90 -12.58
C ALA A 84 27.32 -32.50 -13.14
N VAL A 85 27.46 -31.50 -12.27
CA VAL A 85 27.84 -30.13 -12.67
C VAL A 85 29.26 -30.08 -13.23
N ILE A 86 30.20 -30.81 -12.61
CA ILE A 86 31.58 -30.92 -13.12
C ILE A 86 31.59 -31.58 -14.50
N PHE A 87 30.84 -32.67 -14.69
CA PHE A 87 30.73 -33.34 -16.00
C PHE A 87 30.10 -32.44 -17.07
N ILE A 88 29.02 -31.72 -16.75
CA ILE A 88 28.38 -30.77 -17.67
C ILE A 88 29.37 -29.66 -18.04
N SER A 89 30.10 -29.11 -17.06
CA SER A 89 31.13 -28.10 -17.33
C SER A 89 32.23 -28.64 -18.24
N LEU A 90 32.74 -29.86 -17.98
CA LEU A 90 33.79 -30.46 -18.80
C LEU A 90 33.32 -30.67 -20.24
N CYS A 91 32.11 -31.21 -20.43
CA CYS A 91 31.52 -31.38 -21.76
C CYS A 91 31.40 -30.07 -22.53
N MET A 92 30.96 -28.99 -21.86
CA MET A 92 30.83 -27.67 -22.51
C MET A 92 32.20 -27.08 -22.88
N THR A 93 33.25 -27.35 -22.11
CA THR A 93 34.62 -26.89 -22.42
C THR A 93 35.32 -27.70 -23.51
N MET A 94 35.00 -29.00 -23.64
CA MET A 94 35.58 -29.89 -24.64
C MET A 94 34.80 -29.93 -25.96
N GLY A 95 33.61 -29.31 -26.00
CA GLY A 95 32.75 -29.20 -27.18
C GLY A 95 32.81 -27.86 -27.91
N ALA A 96 33.67 -26.93 -27.49
CA ALA A 96 33.97 -25.72 -28.27
C ALA A 96 35.04 -26.07 -29.33
N PRO A 97 34.72 -26.00 -30.63
CA PRO A 97 35.68 -26.28 -31.71
C PRO A 97 36.84 -25.28 -31.75
#